data_AF-A0AAN8XTL5-F1
#
_entry.id   AF-A0AAN8XTL5-F1
#
_cell.length_a   1.000
_cell.length_b   1.000
_cell.length_c   1.000
_cell.angle_alpha   90.00
_cell.angle_beta   90.00
_cell.angle_gamma   90.00
#
_symmetry.space_group_name_H-M   'P 1'
#
loop_
_entity.id
_entity.type
_entity.pdbx_description
1 polymer ?
#
loop_
_entity_poly.entity_id
_entity_poly.type
_entity_poly.pdbx_seq_one_letter_code
_entity_poly.pdbx_strand_id
1 'polypeptide(L)'
;MLLTLAKGTLYPDNPAKKEELIEKYKEYIIPEEEAIWYGLTIKEAATKQKKIEDEENKPLPLKYAFRKEFIEYLKSSANVPDDTTATRDKMSEKSSWLSKVNPFVKK
;
A
#
# COMPACT_ATOMS: atom_id res chain seq x y z
N MET A 1 -18.80 -14.68 18.95
CA MET A 1 -19.09 -16.11 18.73
C MET A 1 -18.86 -16.54 17.28
N LEU A 2 -19.49 -15.91 16.28
CA LEU A 2 -19.27 -16.28 14.87
C LEU A 2 -17.79 -16.17 14.45
N LEU A 3 -17.16 -15.04 14.80
CA LEU A 3 -15.74 -14.79 14.51
C LEU A 3 -14.79 -15.80 15.19
N THR A 4 -15.15 -16.28 16.38
CA THR A 4 -14.35 -17.27 17.11
C THR A 4 -14.53 -18.68 16.55
N LEU A 5 -15.71 -19.00 16.01
CA LEU A 5 -15.96 -20.24 15.27
C LEU A 5 -15.22 -20.24 13.93
N ALA A 6 -15.28 -19.13 13.18
CA ALA A 6 -14.54 -18.96 11.93
C ALA A 6 -13.01 -19.12 12.13
N LYS A 7 -12.47 -18.56 13.22
CA LYS A 7 -11.04 -18.69 13.57
C LYS A 7 -10.66 -20.02 14.20
N GLY A 8 -11.62 -20.80 14.69
CA GLY A 8 -11.35 -22.03 15.42
C GLY A 8 -10.49 -21.84 16.68
N THR A 9 -10.57 -20.69 17.35
CA THR A 9 -9.72 -20.33 18.50
C THR A 9 -10.28 -20.76 19.85
N LEU A 10 -11.41 -21.48 19.87
CA LEU A 10 -12.02 -21.97 21.12
C LEU A 10 -11.19 -23.08 21.76
N TYR A 11 -11.12 -23.05 23.10
CA TYR A 11 -10.53 -24.07 23.96
C TYR A 11 -9.12 -24.54 23.53
N PRO A 12 -8.10 -23.66 23.59
CA PRO A 12 -6.74 -24.01 23.18
C PRO A 12 -6.17 -25.22 23.96
N ASP A 13 -6.56 -25.38 25.23
CA ASP A 13 -6.05 -26.45 26.10
C ASP A 13 -6.88 -27.75 26.04
N ASN A 14 -8.02 -27.76 25.32
CA ASN A 14 -8.89 -28.93 25.27
C ASN A 14 -9.45 -29.17 23.85
N PRO A 15 -8.73 -29.94 23.01
CA PRO A 15 -9.10 -30.17 21.62
C PRO A 15 -10.40 -30.97 21.47
N ALA A 16 -10.70 -31.90 22.38
CA ALA A 16 -11.92 -32.70 22.31
C ALA A 16 -13.18 -31.84 22.42
N LYS A 17 -13.20 -30.90 23.38
CA LYS A 17 -14.32 -29.95 23.52
C LYS A 17 -14.42 -28.98 22.36
N LYS A 18 -13.29 -28.63 21.74
CA LYS A 18 -13.26 -27.76 20.55
C LYS A 18 -13.94 -28.46 19.36
N GLU A 19 -13.61 -29.72 19.10
CA GLU A 19 -14.20 -30.50 18.00
C GLU A 19 -15.70 -30.69 18.19
N GLU A 20 -16.14 -31.07 19.39
CA GLU A 20 -17.57 -31.20 19.73
C GLU A 20 -18.36 -29.90 19.46
N LEU A 21 -17.76 -28.74 19.79
CA LEU A 21 -18.42 -27.46 19.56
C LEU A 21 -18.45 -27.06 18.09
N ILE A 22 -17.36 -27.27 17.37
CA ILE A 22 -17.28 -26.97 15.93
C ILE A 22 -18.31 -27.83 15.18
N GLU A 23 -18.41 -29.11 15.53
CA GLU A 23 -19.39 -30.02 14.93
C GLU A 23 -20.82 -29.58 15.24
N LYS A 24 -21.10 -29.21 16.49
CA LYS A 24 -22.42 -28.71 16.92
C LYS A 24 -22.86 -27.44 16.17
N TYR A 25 -21.94 -26.52 15.89
CA TYR A 25 -22.25 -25.22 15.29
C TYR A 25 -21.82 -25.12 13.82
N LYS A 26 -21.54 -26.24 13.15
CA LYS A 26 -20.98 -26.30 11.80
C LYS A 26 -21.81 -25.53 10.76
N GLU A 27 -23.12 -25.56 10.88
CA GLU A 27 -24.06 -24.89 9.97
C GLU A 27 -23.98 -23.36 10.03
N TYR A 28 -23.50 -22.80 11.14
CA TYR A 28 -23.39 -21.36 11.38
C TYR A 28 -21.98 -20.82 11.12
N ILE A 29 -21.08 -21.65 10.59
CA ILE A 29 -19.73 -21.24 10.23
C ILE A 29 -19.79 -20.43 8.94
N ILE A 30 -19.61 -19.13 9.10
CA ILE A 30 -19.56 -18.13 8.04
C ILE A 30 -18.09 -17.67 7.91
N PRO A 31 -17.62 -17.24 6.72
CA PRO A 31 -16.29 -16.69 6.56
C PRO A 31 -16.00 -15.55 7.55
N GLU A 32 -14.73 -15.44 7.97
CA GLU A 32 -14.31 -14.39 8.91
C GLU A 32 -14.69 -12.99 8.41
N GLU A 33 -14.45 -12.72 7.12
CA GLU A 33 -14.75 -11.43 6.50
C GLU A 33 -16.22 -11.03 6.67
N GLU A 34 -17.15 -11.96 6.50
CA GLU A 34 -18.59 -11.69 6.67
C GLU A 34 -18.98 -11.62 8.15
N ALA A 35 -18.44 -12.52 8.97
CA ALA A 35 -18.71 -12.57 10.41
C ALA A 35 -18.27 -11.29 11.14
N ILE A 36 -17.25 -10.60 10.63
CA ILE A 36 -16.73 -9.31 11.12
C ILE A 36 -17.77 -8.18 11.00
N TRP A 37 -18.70 -8.26 10.05
CA TRP A 37 -19.74 -7.25 9.81
C TRP A 37 -21.08 -7.61 10.45
N TYR A 38 -21.24 -8.86 10.89
CA TYR A 38 -22.50 -9.33 11.44
C TYR A 38 -22.83 -8.66 12.79
N GLY A 39 -24.06 -8.16 12.92
CA GLY A 39 -24.57 -7.55 14.15
C GLY A 39 -24.16 -6.08 14.39
N LEU A 40 -23.41 -5.47 13.47
CA LEU A 40 -23.11 -4.04 13.53
C LEU A 40 -24.31 -3.21 13.09
N THR A 41 -24.54 -2.08 13.76
CA THR A 41 -25.45 -1.05 13.25
C THR A 41 -24.84 -0.34 12.05
N ILE A 42 -25.68 0.32 11.23
CA ILE A 42 -25.20 1.07 10.04
C ILE A 42 -24.13 2.11 10.42
N LYS A 43 -24.29 2.79 11.56
CA LYS A 43 -23.33 3.80 12.03
C LYS A 43 -21.98 3.18 12.41
N GLU A 44 -22.01 2.05 13.10
CA GLU A 44 -20.80 1.32 13.50
C GLU A 44 -20.09 0.74 12.28
N ALA A 45 -20.85 0.16 11.35
CA ALA A 45 -20.32 -0.35 10.09
C ALA A 45 -19.65 0.77 9.28
N ALA A 46 -20.31 1.92 9.12
CA ALA A 46 -19.72 3.08 8.44
C ALA A 46 -18.44 3.57 9.14
N THR A 47 -18.43 3.61 10.47
CA THR A 47 -17.25 4.01 11.25
C THR A 47 -16.11 3.02 11.09
N LYS A 48 -16.41 1.72 11.05
CA LYS A 48 -15.45 0.65 10.83
C LYS A 48 -14.85 0.73 9.43
N GLN A 49 -15.69 0.90 8.41
CA GLN A 49 -15.27 1.05 7.03
C GLN A 49 -14.34 2.25 6.85
N LYS A 50 -14.71 3.40 7.43
CA LYS A 50 -13.86 4.59 7.40
C LYS A 50 -12.47 4.34 8.00
N LYS A 51 -12.37 3.60 9.11
CA LYS A 51 -11.07 3.27 9.72
C LYS A 51 -10.21 2.39 8.81
N ILE A 52 -10.83 1.42 8.13
CA ILE A 52 -10.13 0.55 7.16
C ILE A 52 -9.58 1.42 6.01
N GLU A 53 -10.41 2.29 5.45
CA GLU A 53 -10.02 3.20 4.36
C GLU A 53 -8.93 4.19 4.79
N ASP A 54 -9.01 4.73 6.01
CA ASP A 54 -8.00 5.63 6.59
C ASP A 54 -6.67 4.89 6.82
N GLU A 55 -6.71 3.59 7.15
CA GLU A 55 -5.52 2.76 7.36
C GLU A 55 -4.86 2.34 6.04
N GLU A 56 -5.67 2.01 5.03
CA GLU A 56 -5.23 1.64 3.68
C GLU A 56 -4.71 2.86 2.89
N ASN A 57 -5.41 3.99 2.97
CA ASN A 57 -5.11 5.21 2.20
C ASN A 57 -4.35 6.25 3.02
N LYS A 58 -3.36 5.81 3.80
CA LYS A 58 -2.49 6.74 4.51
C LYS A 58 -1.76 7.64 3.50
N PRO A 59 -1.85 8.98 3.62
CA PRO A 59 -1.25 9.89 2.66
C PRO A 59 0.26 9.71 2.66
N LEU A 60 0.80 9.22 1.55
CA LEU A 60 2.24 9.10 1.35
C LEU A 60 2.81 10.43 0.86
N PRO A 61 4.02 10.83 1.31
CA PRO A 61 4.67 12.02 0.77
C PRO A 61 4.87 11.95 -0.74
N LEU A 62 4.47 12.99 -1.46
CA LEU A 62 4.57 13.07 -2.94
C LEU A 62 5.99 12.89 -3.48
N LYS A 63 7.01 13.15 -2.65
CA LYS A 63 8.42 12.88 -2.99
C LYS A 63 8.64 11.44 -3.49
N TYR A 64 7.93 10.45 -2.95
CA TYR A 64 8.07 9.06 -3.40
C TYR A 64 7.50 8.85 -4.80
N ALA A 65 6.36 9.48 -5.11
CA ALA A 65 5.76 9.46 -6.45
C ALA A 65 6.70 10.14 -7.46
N PHE A 66 7.12 11.38 -7.19
CA PHE A 66 8.03 12.11 -8.08
C PHE A 66 9.38 11.42 -8.27
N ARG A 67 9.90 10.74 -7.23
CA ARG A 67 11.12 9.95 -7.38
C ARG A 67 10.92 8.77 -8.34
N LYS A 68 9.79 8.05 -8.24
CA LYS A 68 9.48 6.93 -9.14
C LYS A 68 9.34 7.41 -10.58
N GLU A 69 8.57 8.47 -10.79
CA GLU A 69 8.40 9.13 -12.09
C GLU A 69 9.74 9.58 -12.69
N PHE A 70 10.62 10.17 -11.87
CA PHE A 70 11.94 10.60 -12.33
C PHE A 70 12.83 9.42 -12.73
N ILE A 71 12.79 8.31 -11.99
CA ILE A 71 13.54 7.10 -12.36
C ILE A 71 13.01 6.51 -13.67
N GLU A 72 11.70 6.48 -13.87
CA GLU A 72 11.08 6.03 -15.13
C GLU A 72 11.45 6.94 -16.30
N TYR A 73 11.46 8.26 -16.09
CA TYR A 73 11.96 9.23 -17.06
C TYR A 73 13.42 8.96 -17.43
N LEU A 74 14.30 8.73 -16.45
CA LEU A 74 15.70 8.41 -16.73
C LEU A 74 15.84 7.10 -17.50
N LYS A 75 15.12 6.04 -17.11
CA LYS A 75 15.13 4.76 -17.83
C LYS A 75 14.66 4.90 -19.27
N SER A 76 13.57 5.63 -19.51
CA SER A 76 13.08 5.86 -20.88
C SER A 76 14.08 6.67 -21.71
N SER A 77 14.68 7.73 -21.14
CA SER A 77 15.71 8.52 -21.81
C SER A 77 17.01 7.76 -22.09
N ALA A 78 17.39 6.80 -21.24
CA ALA A 78 18.61 6.00 -21.39
C ALA A 78 18.48 4.87 -22.45
N ASN A 79 17.26 4.48 -22.81
CA ASN A 79 16.99 3.45 -23.82
C ASN A 79 16.78 4.05 -25.23
N VAL A 80 16.88 5.37 -25.39
CA VAL A 80 16.95 5.99 -26.72
C VAL A 80 18.39 5.86 -27.19
N PRO A 81 18.67 5.14 -28.31
CA PRO A 81 20.01 5.16 -28.89
C PRO A 81 20.38 6.61 -29.21
N ASP A 82 21.59 6.97 -28.80
CA ASP A 82 22.22 8.28 -28.91
C ASP A 82 22.34 8.70 -30.39
N ASP A 83 21.23 9.08 -31.00
CA ASP A 83 21.15 9.51 -32.40
C ASP A 83 20.48 10.90 -32.47
N THR A 84 20.91 11.83 -31.61
CA THR A 84 20.67 13.26 -31.83
C THR A 84 21.82 14.12 -31.28
N THR A 85 22.86 14.27 -32.08
CA THR A 85 23.82 15.39 -31.99
C THR A 85 23.14 16.77 -32.00
N ALA A 86 21.84 16.86 -32.29
CA ALA A 86 21.05 18.11 -32.31
C ALA A 86 20.36 18.50 -30.98
N THR A 87 20.22 17.60 -29.99
CA THR A 87 19.56 17.93 -28.69
C THR A 87 20.56 18.37 -27.62
N ARG A 88 21.85 18.02 -27.78
CA ARG A 88 22.95 18.39 -26.88
C ARG A 88 23.15 19.91 -26.79
N ASP A 89 22.88 20.64 -27.88
CA ASP A 89 23.05 22.09 -27.93
C ASP A 89 21.98 22.85 -27.14
N LYS A 90 20.73 22.37 -27.09
CA LYS A 90 19.68 23.00 -26.27
C LYS A 90 19.82 22.73 -24.77
N MET A 91 20.51 21.66 -24.38
CA MET A 91 20.78 21.33 -22.98
C MET A 91 22.06 22.03 -22.45
N SER A 92 23.01 22.32 -23.35
CA SER A 92 24.22 23.10 -23.07
C SER A 92 23.91 24.52 -22.58
N GLU A 93 22.94 25.22 -23.20
CA GLU A 93 22.59 26.58 -22.76
C GLU A 93 21.99 26.63 -21.34
N LYS A 94 21.18 25.64 -20.94
CA LYS A 94 20.63 25.55 -19.57
C LYS A 94 21.67 25.16 -18.53
N SER A 95 22.75 24.49 -18.93
CA SER A 95 23.86 24.12 -18.05
C SER A 95 24.77 25.31 -17.67
N SER A 96 24.76 26.38 -18.47
CA SER A 96 25.61 27.56 -18.29
C SER A 96 25.27 28.40 -17.05
N TRP A 97 24.01 28.40 -16.61
CA TRP A 97 23.60 29.07 -15.37
C TRP A 97 23.84 28.20 -14.13
N LEU A 98 23.70 26.87 -14.28
CA LEU A 98 23.91 25.90 -13.20
C LEU A 98 25.37 25.77 -12.78
N SER A 99 26.33 25.95 -13.70
CA SER A 99 27.76 25.98 -13.37
C SER A 99 28.17 27.25 -12.61
N LYS A 100 27.37 28.32 -12.68
CA LYS A 100 27.60 29.58 -11.97
C LYS A 100 27.12 29.56 -10.51
N VAL A 101 26.18 28.68 -10.17
CA VAL A 101 25.57 28.56 -8.84
C VAL A 101 25.92 27.21 -8.21
N ASN A 102 27.19 26.80 -8.31
CA ASN A 102 27.69 25.64 -7.58
C ASN A 102 28.54 26.10 -6.38
N PRO A 103 27.97 26.16 -5.16
CA PRO A 103 28.68 26.60 -3.96
C PRO A 103 29.70 25.57 -3.42
N PHE A 104 29.86 24.43 -4.10
CA PHE A 104 30.82 23.37 -3.73
C PHE A 104 32.05 23.30 -4.64
N VAL A 105 32.18 24.19 -5.63
CA VAL A 105 33.43 24.32 -6.40
C VAL A 105 34.43 25.07 -5.52
N LYS A 106 35.14 24.31 -4.68
CA LYS A 106 36.26 24.82 -3.88
C LYS A 106 37.40 25.28 -4.80
N LYS A 107 38.05 26.37 -4.38
CA LYS A 107 39.26 26.99 -4.97
C LYS A 107 40.34 25.97 -5.33
#